data_AF-A0A137QQI2-F1
#
_entry.id   AF-A0A137QQI2-F1
#
_cell.length_a   1.000
_cell.length_b   1.000
_cell.length_c   1.000
_cell.angle_alpha   90.00
_cell.angle_beta   90.00
_cell.angle_gamma   90.00
#
_symmetry.space_group_name_H-M   'P 1'
#
loop_
_entity.id
_entity.type
_entity.pdbx_description
1 polymer ?
#
loop_
_entity_poly.entity_id
_entity_poly.type
_entity_poly.pdbx_seq_one_letter_code
_entity_poly.pdbx_strand_id
1 'polypeptide(L)'
;MWVLESHSFCGCIIDSSVKADIPRLKAAAKEGIRRGLSKSNIITELFSSFTYKYHEIIEMEVDFFLKDFTPQLAQELDEALQFVVVGEKPHCYRVLTFLMRRQRGESSESAWKAIANSEPGGLFSLSLRSPPKFAFNLNSGSDTSRQIASSSRVVGGNTSTRLRANKAKRPPNASGTGNNDSPSLGSAPFTFRFGSPMK
;
A
#
# COMPACT_ATOMS: atom_id res chain seq x y z
N MET A 1 23.77 4.30 2.19
CA MET A 1 22.60 4.20 3.08
C MET A 1 22.19 5.64 3.42
N TRP A 2 21.36 6.26 2.59
CA TRP A 2 20.94 7.69 2.67
C TRP A 2 19.42 7.88 2.52
N VAL A 3 18.65 6.78 2.60
CA VAL A 3 17.23 6.79 2.19
C VAL A 3 16.32 7.34 3.30
N LEU A 4 16.68 7.22 4.58
CA LEU A 4 15.78 7.63 5.67
C LEU A 4 15.78 9.14 5.98
N GLU A 5 16.77 9.92 5.54
CA GLU A 5 16.80 11.37 5.79
C GLU A 5 16.17 12.22 4.66
N SER A 6 16.12 11.69 3.44
CA SER A 6 15.55 12.43 2.30
C SER A 6 14.06 12.74 2.49
N HIS A 7 13.35 11.91 3.25
CA HIS A 7 11.90 12.00 3.44
C HIS A 7 11.55 13.13 4.43
N SER A 8 12.40 13.37 5.44
CA SER A 8 12.23 14.51 6.34
C SER A 8 12.42 15.83 5.60
N PHE A 9 13.34 15.88 4.63
CA PHE A 9 13.65 17.13 3.93
C PHE A 9 12.57 17.53 2.91
N CYS A 10 12.08 16.58 2.09
CA CYS A 10 11.01 16.86 1.14
C CYS A 10 9.69 17.21 1.83
N GLY A 11 9.41 16.63 3.00
CA GLY A 11 8.19 16.94 3.73
C GLY A 11 8.10 18.39 4.20
N CYS A 12 9.19 18.92 4.75
CA CYS A 12 9.25 20.32 5.20
C CYS A 12 9.08 21.34 4.06
N ILE A 13 9.56 21.01 2.85
CA ILE A 13 9.44 21.87 1.67
C ILE A 13 7.97 21.97 1.24
N ILE A 14 7.23 20.86 1.23
CA ILE A 14 5.81 20.89 0.85
C ILE A 14 5.00 21.68 1.89
N ASP A 15 5.19 21.41 3.18
CA ASP A 15 4.54 22.15 4.27
C ASP A 15 4.80 23.67 4.16
N SER A 16 6.04 24.08 3.80
CA SER A 16 6.40 25.49 3.61
C SER A 16 5.82 26.09 2.33
N SER A 17 5.80 25.33 1.24
CA SER A 17 5.25 25.77 -0.05
C SER A 17 3.75 26.04 0.00
N VAL A 18 3.01 25.22 0.77
CA VAL A 18 1.56 25.40 0.98
C VAL A 18 1.31 26.64 1.84
N LYS A 19 2.16 26.88 2.85
CA LYS A 19 2.06 28.10 3.67
C LYS A 19 2.41 29.37 2.90
N ALA A 20 3.38 29.30 1.98
CA ALA A 20 3.85 30.42 1.19
C ALA A 20 3.09 30.59 -0.16
N ASP A 21 2.14 29.71 -0.45
CA ASP A 21 1.42 29.60 -1.73
C ASP A 21 2.33 29.72 -2.96
N ILE A 22 3.34 28.84 -3.03
CA ILE A 22 4.29 28.77 -4.16
C ILE A 22 4.04 27.49 -4.96
N PRO A 23 3.11 27.48 -5.94
CA PRO A 23 2.73 26.28 -6.70
C PRO A 23 3.91 25.58 -7.37
N ARG A 24 4.90 26.36 -7.85
CA ARG A 24 6.10 25.84 -8.52
C ARG A 24 6.96 24.99 -7.59
N LEU A 25 7.06 25.38 -6.31
CA LEU A 25 7.82 24.64 -5.31
C LEU A 25 7.12 23.34 -4.94
N LYS A 26 5.79 23.38 -4.79
CA LYS A 26 4.96 22.20 -4.58
C LYS A 26 5.11 21.19 -5.72
N ALA A 27 5.07 21.65 -6.97
CA ALA A 27 5.27 20.80 -8.15
C ALA A 27 6.68 20.19 -8.19
N ALA A 28 7.72 20.97 -7.92
CA ALA A 28 9.10 20.49 -7.87
C ALA A 28 9.31 19.44 -6.77
N ALA A 29 8.74 19.67 -5.58
CA ALA A 29 8.81 18.72 -4.48
C ALA A 29 8.04 17.43 -4.79
N LYS A 30 6.85 17.54 -5.39
CA LYS A 30 6.05 16.39 -5.86
C LYS A 30 6.85 15.53 -6.85
N GLU A 31 7.51 16.17 -7.81
CA GLU A 31 8.36 15.47 -8.78
C GLU A 31 9.60 14.84 -8.13
N GLY A 32 10.18 15.48 -7.12
CA GLY A 32 11.27 14.92 -6.32
C GLY A 32 10.87 13.62 -5.62
N ILE A 33 9.72 13.63 -4.94
CA ILE A 33 9.16 12.44 -4.28
C ILE A 33 8.93 11.34 -5.32
N ARG A 34 8.26 11.67 -6.44
CA ARG A 34 7.99 10.71 -7.53
C ARG A 34 9.25 9.99 -8.02
N ARG A 35 10.37 10.72 -8.15
CA ARG A 35 11.66 10.15 -8.58
C ARG A 35 12.34 9.30 -7.51
N GLY A 36 12.04 9.55 -6.23
CA GLY A 36 12.53 8.78 -5.09
C GLY A 36 11.72 7.51 -4.81
N LEU A 37 10.53 7.36 -5.40
CA LEU A 37 9.72 6.16 -5.23
C LEU A 37 10.36 4.94 -5.90
N SER A 38 10.39 3.85 -5.15
CA SER A 38 10.97 2.57 -5.53
C SER A 38 10.19 1.43 -4.90
N LYS A 39 10.34 0.21 -5.40
CA LYS A 39 9.69 -0.97 -4.81
C LYS A 39 10.14 -1.21 -3.36
N SER A 40 11.36 -0.84 -3.01
CA SER A 40 11.91 -1.07 -1.66
C SER A 40 11.47 -0.05 -0.61
N ASN A 41 10.94 1.11 -0.99
CA ASN A 41 10.50 2.14 -0.03
C ASN A 41 9.00 2.44 -0.10
N ILE A 42 8.28 1.98 -1.12
CA ILE A 42 6.89 2.38 -1.35
C ILE A 42 5.97 2.11 -0.15
N ILE A 43 6.10 0.97 0.54
CA ILE A 43 5.26 0.66 1.71
C ILE A 43 5.54 1.63 2.87
N THR A 44 6.82 1.92 3.10
CA THR A 44 7.23 2.85 4.16
C THR A 44 6.74 4.27 3.88
N GLU A 45 6.78 4.68 2.61
CA GLU A 45 6.26 5.97 2.13
C GLU A 45 4.75 6.07 2.29
N LEU A 46 4.03 5.06 1.78
CA LEU A 46 2.57 5.00 1.79
C LEU A 46 2.02 5.21 3.22
N PHE A 47 2.67 4.59 4.20
CA PHE A 47 2.29 4.66 5.60
C PHE A 47 3.11 5.66 6.43
N SER A 48 3.73 6.64 5.77
CA SER A 48 4.44 7.72 6.44
C SER A 48 3.46 8.73 7.05
N SER A 49 3.92 9.42 8.10
CA SER A 49 3.19 10.56 8.67
C SER A 49 3.18 11.79 7.74
N PHE A 50 3.83 11.71 6.59
CA PHE A 50 3.84 12.78 5.62
C PHE A 50 2.74 12.60 4.58
N THR A 51 2.65 11.39 4.00
CA THR A 51 1.73 11.04 2.92
C THR A 51 0.28 11.35 3.24
N TYR A 52 -0.20 11.07 4.46
CA TYR A 52 -1.62 11.26 4.80
C TYR A 52 -2.11 12.71 4.70
N LYS A 53 -1.20 13.70 4.70
CA LYS A 53 -1.53 15.13 4.65
C LYS A 53 -1.87 15.62 3.23
N TYR A 54 -1.42 14.92 2.20
CA TYR A 54 -1.42 15.43 0.82
C TYR A 54 -2.10 14.45 -0.14
N HIS A 55 -3.32 14.78 -0.59
CA HIS A 55 -4.11 13.90 -1.48
C HIS A 55 -3.37 13.55 -2.76
N GLU A 56 -2.73 14.53 -3.36
CA GLU A 56 -1.98 14.36 -4.60
C GLU A 56 -0.73 13.47 -4.48
N ILE A 57 -0.24 13.26 -3.26
CA ILE A 57 0.89 12.37 -2.96
C ILE A 57 0.35 10.96 -2.73
N ILE A 58 -0.74 10.83 -1.95
CA ILE A 58 -1.44 9.56 -1.76
C ILE A 58 -1.82 8.93 -3.11
N GLU A 59 -2.42 9.73 -4.01
CA GLU A 59 -2.78 9.27 -5.35
C GLU A 59 -1.57 8.73 -6.12
N MET A 60 -0.47 9.48 -6.11
CA MET A 60 0.74 9.12 -6.84
C MET A 60 1.37 7.84 -6.29
N GLU A 61 1.51 7.73 -4.97
CA GLU A 61 2.12 6.58 -4.31
C GLU A 61 1.25 5.33 -4.47
N VAL A 62 -0.08 5.46 -4.33
CA VAL A 62 -1.01 4.35 -4.56
C VAL A 62 -0.99 3.90 -6.03
N ASP A 63 -0.98 4.84 -6.98
CA ASP A 63 -0.89 4.48 -8.40
C ASP A 63 0.42 3.77 -8.73
N PHE A 64 1.54 4.21 -8.15
CA PHE A 64 2.83 3.53 -8.27
C PHE A 64 2.77 2.12 -7.67
N PHE A 65 2.25 1.99 -6.44
CA PHE A 65 2.11 0.72 -5.74
C PHE A 65 1.27 -0.29 -6.52
N LEU A 66 0.12 0.13 -7.05
CA LEU A 66 -0.79 -0.73 -7.81
C LEU A 66 -0.21 -1.15 -9.15
N LYS A 67 0.52 -0.25 -9.82
CA LYS A 67 1.17 -0.55 -11.10
C LYS A 67 2.28 -1.58 -10.95
N ASP A 68 3.05 -1.50 -9.87
CA ASP A 68 4.23 -2.33 -9.62
C ASP A 68 4.00 -3.45 -8.61
N PHE A 69 2.74 -3.79 -8.31
CA PHE A 69 2.37 -4.76 -7.29
C PHE A 69 2.99 -6.14 -7.54
N THR A 70 3.76 -6.63 -6.57
CA THR A 70 4.42 -7.95 -6.59
C THR A 70 4.07 -8.75 -5.33
N PRO A 71 4.28 -10.08 -5.32
CA PRO A 71 4.08 -10.90 -4.12
C PRO A 71 4.92 -10.43 -2.92
N GLN A 72 6.13 -9.89 -3.16
CA GLN A 72 6.98 -9.33 -2.11
C GLN A 72 6.35 -8.08 -1.49
N LEU A 73 5.83 -7.17 -2.32
CA LEU A 73 5.12 -5.99 -1.84
C LEU A 73 3.83 -6.34 -1.10
N ALA A 74 3.16 -7.43 -1.47
CA ALA A 74 2.00 -7.93 -0.74
C ALA A 74 2.37 -8.36 0.69
N GLN A 75 3.49 -9.08 0.85
CA GLN A 75 3.98 -9.47 2.17
C GLN A 75 4.35 -8.24 3.02
N GLU A 76 5.07 -7.27 2.45
CA GLU A 76 5.42 -6.03 3.16
C GLU A 76 4.17 -5.21 3.54
N LEU A 77 3.15 -5.19 2.68
CA LEU A 77 1.86 -4.57 2.99
C LEU A 77 1.17 -5.28 4.16
N ASP A 78 1.17 -6.61 4.19
CA ASP A 78 0.57 -7.40 5.28
C ASP A 78 1.28 -7.14 6.62
N GLU A 79 2.61 -7.02 6.60
CA GLU A 79 3.41 -6.63 7.77
C GLU A 79 3.06 -5.20 8.22
N ALA A 80 2.97 -4.24 7.29
CA ALA A 80 2.58 -2.87 7.60
C ALA A 80 1.15 -2.76 8.17
N LEU A 81 0.21 -3.59 7.69
CA LEU A 81 -1.17 -3.63 8.15
C LEU A 81 -1.29 -4.03 9.62
N GLN A 82 -0.39 -4.87 10.14
CA GLN A 82 -0.39 -5.24 11.56
C GLN A 82 -0.24 -3.99 12.46
N PHE A 83 0.68 -3.09 12.11
CA PHE A 83 0.88 -1.82 12.85
C PHE A 83 -0.33 -0.88 12.75
N VAL A 84 -1.02 -0.89 11.61
CA VAL A 84 -2.26 -0.11 11.42
C VAL A 84 -3.39 -0.66 12.29
N VAL A 85 -3.56 -1.98 12.34
CA VAL A 85 -4.61 -2.65 13.12
C VAL A 85 -4.39 -2.51 14.62
N VAL A 86 -3.14 -2.56 15.09
CA VAL A 86 -2.77 -2.29 16.49
C VAL A 86 -3.01 -0.82 16.86
N GLY A 87 -3.14 0.07 15.87
CA GLY A 87 -3.41 1.48 16.08
C GLY A 87 -2.16 2.34 16.25
N GLU A 88 -0.97 1.84 15.91
CA GLU A 88 0.27 2.62 15.96
C GLU A 88 0.32 3.70 14.87
N LYS A 89 -0.40 3.48 13.77
CA LYS A 89 -0.48 4.39 12.62
C LYS A 89 -1.93 4.80 12.31
N PRO A 90 -2.61 5.55 13.20
CA PRO A 90 -4.01 5.90 13.02
C PRO A 90 -4.25 6.83 11.82
N HIS A 91 -3.23 7.59 11.41
CA HIS A 91 -3.28 8.48 10.25
C HIS A 91 -3.38 7.74 8.91
N CYS A 92 -3.05 6.44 8.89
CA CYS A 92 -3.03 5.63 7.67
C CYS A 92 -4.42 5.18 7.18
N TYR A 93 -5.48 5.40 7.96
CA TYR A 93 -6.85 5.03 7.57
C TYR A 93 -7.25 5.57 6.19
N ARG A 94 -6.94 6.85 5.92
CA ARG A 94 -7.28 7.50 4.64
C ARG A 94 -6.56 6.85 3.47
N VAL A 95 -5.27 6.57 3.66
CA VAL A 95 -4.42 5.92 2.66
C VAL A 95 -4.92 4.51 2.37
N LEU A 96 -5.19 3.73 3.42
CA LEU A 96 -5.66 2.35 3.29
C LEU A 96 -7.03 2.28 2.60
N THR A 97 -7.96 3.16 2.99
CA THR A 97 -9.29 3.23 2.37
C THR A 97 -9.17 3.60 0.89
N PHE A 98 -8.31 4.56 0.56
CA PHE A 98 -8.06 4.96 -0.82
C PHE A 98 -7.44 3.83 -1.64
N LEU A 99 -6.41 3.15 -1.11
CA LEU A 99 -5.78 1.99 -1.74
C LEU A 99 -6.79 0.88 -2.05
N MET A 100 -7.62 0.50 -1.07
CA MET A 100 -8.60 -0.57 -1.24
C MET A 100 -9.68 -0.23 -2.27
N ARG A 101 -10.05 1.05 -2.40
CA ARG A 101 -10.98 1.51 -3.44
C ARG A 101 -10.35 1.50 -4.82
N ARG A 102 -9.12 2.00 -4.95
CA ARG A 102 -8.36 1.97 -6.21
C ARG A 102 -8.13 0.53 -6.69
N GLN A 103 -7.83 -0.39 -5.78
CA GLN A 103 -7.68 -1.82 -6.10
C GLN A 103 -8.98 -2.45 -6.65
N ARG A 104 -10.16 -1.92 -6.28
CA ARG A 104 -11.46 -2.35 -6.82
C ARG A 104 -11.78 -1.76 -8.19
N GLY A 105 -10.91 -0.90 -8.73
CA GLY A 105 -11.10 -0.22 -10.01
C GLY A 105 -11.86 1.12 -9.92
N GLU A 106 -12.05 1.68 -8.72
CA GLU A 106 -12.64 3.01 -8.59
C GLU A 106 -11.69 4.09 -9.13
N SER A 107 -12.23 5.14 -9.76
CA SER A 107 -11.45 6.32 -10.13
C SER A 107 -10.99 7.09 -8.88
N SER A 108 -9.89 7.84 -9.00
CA SER A 108 -9.37 8.65 -7.88
C SER A 108 -10.41 9.64 -7.33
N GLU A 109 -11.14 10.30 -8.23
CA GLU A 109 -12.21 11.24 -7.86
C GLU A 109 -13.36 10.55 -7.10
N SER A 110 -13.82 9.37 -7.58
CA SER A 110 -14.85 8.59 -6.92
C SER A 110 -14.39 8.13 -5.53
N ALA A 111 -13.15 7.65 -5.43
CA ALA A 111 -12.58 7.19 -4.18
C ALA A 111 -12.50 8.31 -3.13
N TRP A 112 -12.03 9.51 -3.52
CA TRP A 112 -11.98 10.65 -2.62
C TRP A 112 -13.34 11.16 -2.20
N LYS A 113 -14.29 11.23 -3.13
CA LYS A 113 -15.67 11.61 -2.82
C LYS A 113 -16.28 10.65 -1.80
N ALA A 114 -16.03 9.36 -1.96
CA ALA A 114 -16.53 8.35 -1.02
C ALA A 114 -15.85 8.43 0.35
N ILE A 115 -14.55 8.72 0.41
CA ILE A 115 -13.83 8.95 1.67
C ILE A 115 -14.39 10.20 2.37
N ALA A 116 -14.54 11.31 1.65
CA ALA A 116 -15.09 12.56 2.17
C ALA A 116 -16.51 12.39 2.74
N ASN A 117 -17.34 11.58 2.08
CA ASN A 117 -18.68 11.25 2.56
C ASN A 117 -18.69 10.28 3.75
N SER A 118 -17.63 9.47 3.90
CA SER A 118 -17.52 8.49 4.98
C SER A 118 -16.97 9.07 6.28
N GLU A 119 -16.32 10.24 6.23
CA GLU A 119 -15.90 11.00 7.41
C GLU A 119 -17.16 11.54 8.10
N PRO A 120 -17.63 10.93 9.22
CA PRO A 120 -18.76 11.46 9.96
C PRO A 120 -18.23 12.75 10.60
N GLY A 121 -18.69 13.91 10.14
CA GLY A 121 -18.14 15.23 10.41
C GLY A 121 -17.87 15.58 11.89
N GLY A 122 -16.82 15.01 12.48
CA GLY A 122 -16.39 15.31 13.85
C GLY A 122 -15.60 14.22 14.58
N LEU A 123 -15.58 12.95 14.16
CA LEU A 123 -14.98 11.90 15.02
C LEU A 123 -13.45 11.72 14.88
N PHE A 124 -12.86 12.13 13.75
CA PHE A 124 -11.40 12.10 13.55
C PHE A 124 -10.72 13.47 13.61
N SER A 125 -11.44 14.50 14.09
CA SER A 125 -10.75 15.61 14.75
C SER A 125 -10.20 15.06 16.06
N LEU A 126 -9.03 14.40 15.98
CA LEU A 126 -8.21 13.96 17.10
C LEU A 126 -7.66 15.20 17.83
N SER A 127 -8.57 16.00 18.40
CA SER A 127 -8.29 16.55 19.72
C SER A 127 -7.90 15.35 20.58
N LEU A 128 -6.70 15.39 21.13
CA LEU A 128 -6.13 14.46 22.12
C LEU A 128 -7.03 14.33 23.35
N ARG A 129 -8.28 13.90 23.20
CA ARG A 129 -9.06 13.39 24.31
C ARG A 129 -8.37 12.10 24.70
N SER A 130 -7.91 12.10 25.94
CA SER A 130 -7.22 11.02 26.63
C SER A 130 -7.62 9.66 26.07
N PRO A 131 -6.65 8.79 25.73
CA PRO A 131 -6.96 7.46 25.23
C PRO A 131 -7.99 6.83 26.16
N PRO A 132 -9.10 6.26 25.64
CA PRO A 132 -9.95 5.42 26.47
C PRO A 132 -9.04 4.40 27.14
N LYS A 133 -9.14 4.29 28.46
CA LYS A 133 -8.44 3.25 29.23
C LYS A 133 -9.02 1.91 28.79
N PHE A 134 -8.54 1.40 27.65
CA PHE A 134 -8.68 0.01 27.31
C PHE A 134 -7.76 -0.73 28.27
N ALA A 135 -8.33 -1.09 29.43
CA ALA A 135 -7.77 -2.09 30.30
C ALA A 135 -7.80 -3.41 29.50
N PHE A 136 -6.75 -3.66 28.73
CA PHE A 136 -6.46 -4.99 28.22
C PHE A 136 -6.18 -5.85 29.45
N ASN A 137 -7.21 -6.51 29.95
CA ASN A 137 -7.08 -7.51 30.99
C ASN A 137 -6.42 -8.74 30.37
N LEU A 138 -5.08 -8.70 30.28
CA LEU A 138 -4.26 -9.88 30.04
C LEU A 138 -4.30 -10.71 31.33
N ASN A 139 -5.38 -11.47 31.48
CA ASN A 139 -5.46 -12.50 32.49
C ASN A 139 -4.57 -13.66 32.02
N SER A 140 -3.25 -13.52 32.25
CA SER A 140 -2.27 -14.59 32.09
C SER A 140 -2.44 -15.57 33.24
N GLY A 141 -3.52 -16.35 33.19
CA GLY A 141 -3.74 -17.50 34.07
C GLY A 141 -2.89 -18.66 33.57
N SER A 142 -1.68 -18.78 34.11
CA SER A 142 -0.88 -19.99 34.05
C SER A 142 -1.53 -21.07 34.93
N ASP A 143 -2.41 -21.90 34.37
CA ASP A 143 -2.81 -23.13 35.03
C ASP A 143 -2.20 -24.34 34.32
N THR A 144 -1.11 -24.80 34.93
CA THR A 144 -0.49 -26.08 34.66
C THR A 144 -1.22 -27.14 35.48
N SER A 145 -1.53 -28.28 34.86
CA SER A 145 -1.95 -29.56 35.46
C SER A 145 -3.45 -29.82 35.55
N ARG A 146 -3.94 -30.71 34.69
CA ARG A 146 -4.72 -31.90 35.11
C ARG A 146 -4.85 -32.96 34.01
N GLN A 147 -4.28 -34.12 34.34
CA GLN A 147 -4.80 -35.48 34.13
C GLN A 147 -5.15 -35.98 32.72
N ILE A 148 -4.22 -36.78 32.20
CA ILE A 148 -4.39 -38.18 31.81
C ILE A 148 -5.81 -38.74 32.02
N ALA A 149 -6.53 -39.03 30.93
CA ALA A 149 -7.50 -40.11 30.88
C ALA A 149 -7.63 -40.62 29.43
N SER A 150 -7.13 -41.83 29.22
CA SER A 150 -7.35 -42.66 28.05
C SER A 150 -8.85 -42.94 27.86
N SER A 151 -9.38 -42.79 26.64
CA SER A 151 -10.57 -43.54 26.24
C SER A 151 -10.63 -43.75 24.74
N SER A 152 -10.47 -45.02 24.39
CA SER A 152 -10.71 -45.64 23.09
C SER A 152 -12.20 -45.63 22.73
N ARG A 153 -12.51 -45.36 21.46
CA ARG A 153 -13.65 -45.84 20.65
C ARG A 153 -13.48 -45.21 19.25
N VAL A 154 -13.06 -45.94 18.21
CA VAL A 154 -13.75 -46.95 17.38
C VAL A 154 -15.03 -46.39 16.72
N VAL A 155 -15.16 -46.73 15.41
CA VAL A 155 -16.26 -46.50 14.45
C VAL A 155 -16.11 -45.17 13.71
N GLY A 156 -15.78 -45.09 12.40
CA GLY A 156 -16.19 -45.94 11.28
C GLY A 156 -17.27 -45.20 10.49
N GLY A 157 -16.97 -44.73 9.27
CA GLY A 157 -17.96 -43.97 8.50
C GLY A 157 -17.45 -43.38 7.20
N ASN A 158 -17.37 -44.23 6.19
CA ASN A 158 -17.14 -43.88 4.79
C ASN A 158 -18.28 -42.99 4.28
N THR A 159 -17.99 -41.97 3.48
CA THR A 159 -18.82 -41.66 2.28
C THR A 159 -18.01 -40.94 1.22
N SER A 160 -17.68 -41.72 0.21
CA SER A 160 -17.38 -41.35 -1.17
C SER A 160 -18.49 -40.48 -1.78
N THR A 161 -18.12 -39.43 -2.52
CA THR A 161 -18.87 -38.80 -3.64
C THR A 161 -18.14 -37.50 -4.02
N ARG A 162 -17.92 -37.09 -5.26
CA ARG A 162 -18.19 -37.64 -6.59
C ARG A 162 -17.35 -36.78 -7.54
N LEU A 163 -16.49 -37.40 -8.33
CA LEU A 163 -15.85 -36.78 -9.50
C LEU A 163 -16.92 -36.21 -10.43
N ARG A 164 -16.85 -34.90 -10.74
CA ARG A 164 -17.57 -34.31 -11.88
C ARG A 164 -16.55 -33.74 -12.85
N ALA A 165 -16.08 -34.61 -13.73
CA ALA A 165 -15.30 -34.26 -14.91
C ALA A 165 -16.22 -33.54 -15.92
N ASN A 166 -16.07 -32.23 -16.05
CA ASN A 166 -16.64 -31.49 -17.17
C ASN A 166 -15.67 -31.53 -18.34
N LYS A 167 -15.91 -32.50 -19.23
CA LYS A 167 -15.29 -32.65 -20.55
C LYS A 167 -15.87 -31.60 -21.49
N ALA A 168 -15.26 -30.41 -21.55
CA ALA A 168 -15.57 -29.41 -22.56
C ALA A 168 -14.61 -29.56 -23.75
N LYS A 169 -15.14 -30.16 -24.81
CA LYS A 169 -14.59 -30.28 -26.16
C LYS A 169 -14.44 -28.88 -26.75
N ARG A 170 -13.20 -28.37 -26.88
CA ARG A 170 -12.89 -27.20 -27.72
C ARG A 170 -12.27 -27.66 -29.04
N PRO A 171 -12.70 -27.09 -30.19
CA PRO A 171 -12.20 -27.44 -31.51
C PRO A 171 -10.79 -26.89 -31.77
N PRO A 172 -10.00 -27.52 -32.67
CA PRO A 172 -8.75 -26.97 -33.17
C PRO A 172 -9.06 -25.98 -34.29
N ASN A 173 -8.51 -24.77 -34.26
CA ASN A 173 -8.32 -24.02 -35.50
C ASN A 173 -7.30 -22.88 -35.42
N ALA A 174 -6.59 -22.78 -36.53
CA ALA A 174 -5.88 -21.63 -37.07
C ALA A 174 -4.53 -21.24 -36.43
N SER A 175 -3.51 -21.92 -36.94
CA SER A 175 -2.32 -21.32 -37.56
C SER A 175 -2.39 -19.80 -37.80
N GLY A 176 -1.46 -19.08 -37.19
CA GLY A 176 -1.13 -17.69 -37.50
C GLY A 176 0.34 -17.44 -37.23
N THR A 177 1.20 -17.83 -38.16
CA THR A 177 2.59 -17.38 -38.25
C THR A 177 2.60 -15.90 -38.61
N GLY A 178 2.81 -15.04 -37.61
CA GLY A 178 2.97 -13.59 -37.77
C GLY A 178 4.39 -13.18 -37.40
N ASN A 179 5.06 -12.56 -38.36
CA ASN A 179 6.49 -12.25 -38.43
C ASN A 179 7.06 -11.49 -37.23
N ASN A 180 8.25 -11.94 -36.78
CA ASN A 180 9.14 -11.19 -35.93
C ASN A 180 9.96 -10.20 -36.79
N ASP A 181 9.50 -8.96 -36.90
CA ASP A 181 10.34 -7.85 -37.33
C ASP A 181 10.82 -7.10 -36.08
N SER A 182 12.08 -7.35 -35.73
CA SER A 182 12.81 -6.60 -34.71
C SER A 182 13.47 -5.38 -35.35
N PRO A 183 13.14 -4.13 -34.96
CA PRO A 183 14.03 -3.00 -35.21
C PRO A 183 15.06 -2.92 -34.07
N SER A 184 16.30 -3.12 -34.47
CA SER A 184 17.51 -2.94 -33.69
C SER A 184 17.77 -1.45 -33.39
N LEU A 185 18.25 -1.24 -32.16
CA LEU A 185 19.33 -0.33 -31.76
C LEU A 185 19.28 1.15 -32.20
N GLY A 186 19.02 2.00 -31.20
CA GLY A 186 19.33 3.42 -31.23
C GLY A 186 19.47 3.99 -29.82
N SER A 187 20.30 3.38 -28.97
CA SER A 187 20.60 3.88 -27.62
C SER A 187 21.60 5.04 -27.74
N ALA A 188 21.09 6.28 -27.67
CA ALA A 188 21.93 7.47 -27.56
C ALA A 188 22.23 7.76 -26.07
N PRO A 189 23.49 8.02 -25.68
CA PRO A 189 23.83 8.39 -24.31
C PRO A 189 23.32 9.80 -23.99
N PHE A 190 22.40 9.89 -23.04
CA PHE A 190 21.88 11.15 -22.51
C PHE A 190 22.86 11.69 -21.45
N THR A 191 23.89 12.43 -21.87
CA THR A 191 24.78 13.15 -20.96
C THR A 191 24.13 14.43 -20.45
N PHE A 192 23.71 14.43 -19.19
CA PHE A 192 23.21 15.61 -18.49
C PHE A 192 24.39 16.43 -17.96
N ARG A 193 24.66 17.58 -18.57
CA ARG A 193 25.73 18.52 -18.15
C ARG A 193 25.17 19.42 -17.04
N PHE A 194 25.59 19.21 -15.80
CA PHE A 194 25.37 20.19 -14.73
C PHE A 194 26.33 21.38 -14.94
N GLY A 195 25.74 22.58 -15.06
CA GLY A 195 26.49 23.83 -15.14
C GLY A 195 27.22 24.12 -13.83
N SER A 196 28.48 24.53 -13.94
CA SER A 196 29.32 24.97 -12.83
C SER A 196 28.74 26.18 -12.11
N PRO A 197 28.99 26.34 -10.80
CA PRO A 197 28.62 27.53 -10.06
C PRO A 197 29.47 28.74 -10.48
N MET A 198 28.82 29.90 -10.65
CA MET A 198 29.52 31.18 -10.72
C MET A 198 30.07 31.54 -9.34
N LYS A 199 31.32 32.02 -9.34
CA LYS A 199 32.01 32.61 -8.18
C LYS A 199 31.46 33.99 -7.86
#